data_AF-A0A351LA71-F1
#
_entry.id   AF-A0A351LA71-F1
#
_cell.length_a   1.000
_cell.length_b   1.000
_cell.length_c   1.000
_cell.angle_alpha   90.00
_cell.angle_beta   90.00
_cell.angle_gamma   90.00
#
_symmetry.space_group_name_H-M   'P 1'
#
loop_
_entity.id
_entity.type
_entity.pdbx_description
1 polymer ?
#
loop_
_entity_poly.entity_id
_entity_poly.type
_entity_poly.pdbx_seq_one_letter_code
_entity_poly.pdbx_strand_id
1 'polypeptide(L)' 'MLHLDIKDGKIWIQYSGTETAIAKVLKDKGVPESDIVLGFHSPFKRQFSGYALA' A
#
# COMPACT_ATOMS: atom_id res chain seq x y z
N MET A 1 7.68 6.66 -11.82
CA MET A 1 7.52 7.58 -10.66
C MET A 1 6.79 6.84 -9.54
N LEU A 2 7.09 7.15 -8.28
CA LEU A 2 6.54 6.50 -7.09
C LEU A 2 6.10 7.57 -6.10
N HIS A 3 4.89 7.44 -5.54
CA HIS A 3 4.40 8.32 -4.46
C HIS A 3 3.90 7.46 -3.30
N LEU A 4 4.57 7.61 -2.17
CA LEU A 4 4.21 7.01 -0.88
C LEU A 4 3.96 8.11 0.15
N ASP A 5 2.97 7.92 1.03
CA ASP A 5 2.83 8.69 2.26
C ASP A 5 3.06 7.77 3.48
N ILE A 6 3.43 8.35 4.62
CA ILE A 6 3.32 7.69 5.93
C ILE A 6 2.22 8.40 6.71
N LYS A 7 1.16 7.66 7.08
CA LYS A 7 0.02 8.18 7.85
C LYS A 7 -0.36 7.15 8.91
N ASP A 8 -0.54 7.59 10.14
CA ASP A 8 -0.91 6.74 11.28
C ASP A 8 -0.01 5.50 11.44
N GLY A 9 1.29 5.67 11.17
CA GLY A 9 2.28 4.58 11.26
C GLY A 9 2.29 3.61 10.08
N LYS A 10 1.47 3.85 9.04
CA LYS A 10 1.31 2.97 7.88
C LYS A 10 1.83 3.59 6.60
N ILE A 11 2.23 2.73 5.66
CA ILE A 11 2.73 3.10 4.34
C ILE A 11 1.56 3.13 3.36
N TRP A 12 1.26 4.31 2.83
CA TRP A 12 0.20 4.51 1.86
C TRP A 12 0.77 4.60 0.45
N ILE A 13 0.44 3.64 -0.40
CA ILE A 13 0.84 3.63 -1.81
C ILE A 13 -0.18 4.44 -2.60
N GLN A 14 0.20 5.66 -3.02
CA GLN A 14 -0.69 6.57 -3.75
C GLN A 14 -0.59 6.40 -5.26
N TYR A 15 0.60 6.08 -5.76
CA TYR A 15 0.83 5.82 -7.17
C TYR A 15 2.12 5.01 -7.36
N SER A 16 2.07 4.05 -8.29
CA SER A 16 3.24 3.34 -8.80
C SER A 16 3.20 3.36 -10.33
N GLY A 17 4.16 4.05 -10.95
CA GLY A 17 4.31 4.10 -12.40
C GLY A 17 5.18 2.97 -12.97
N THR A 18 5.36 1.89 -12.23
CA THR A 18 6.14 0.70 -12.63
C THR A 18 5.24 -0.54 -12.56
N GLU A 19 5.51 -1.52 -13.41
CA GLU A 19 4.84 -2.84 -13.35
C GLU A 19 5.14 -3.58 -12.03
N THR A 20 6.24 -3.23 -11.36
CA THR A 20 6.58 -3.74 -10.04
C THR A 20 5.51 -3.36 -9.01
N ALA A 21 4.90 -4.37 -8.39
CA ALA A 21 3.97 -4.19 -7.28
C ALA A 21 4.74 -3.79 -6.01
N ILE A 22 4.79 -2.48 -5.71
CA ILE A 22 5.50 -1.93 -4.54
C ILE A 22 5.06 -2.59 -3.23
N ALA A 23 3.79 -2.95 -3.10
CA ALA A 23 3.29 -3.67 -1.93
C ALA A 23 4.01 -5.01 -1.70
N LYS A 24 4.35 -5.74 -2.78
CA LYS A 24 5.12 -6.99 -2.68
C LYS A 24 6.55 -6.72 -2.22
N VAL A 25 7.20 -5.68 -2.73
CA VAL A 25 8.57 -5.32 -2.33
C VAL A 25 8.63 -4.97 -0.85
N LEU A 26 7.64 -4.25 -0.33
CA LEU A 26 7.53 -3.92 1.09
C LEU A 26 7.36 -5.18 1.95
N LYS A 27 6.49 -6.11 1.52
CA LYS A 27 6.35 -7.41 2.17
C LYS A 27 7.64 -8.22 2.20
N ASP A 28 8.33 -8.31 1.06
CA ASP A 28 9.59 -9.05 0.94
C ASP A 28 10.69 -8.45 1.84
N LYS A 29 10.56 -7.16 2.21
CA LYS A 29 11.42 -6.46 3.17
C LYS A 29 10.95 -6.53 4.63
N GLY A 30 9.88 -7.28 4.90
CA GLY A 30 9.38 -7.53 6.26
C GLY A 30 8.28 -6.58 6.75
N VAL A 31 7.73 -5.71 5.89
CA VAL A 31 6.58 -4.88 6.27
C VAL A 31 5.32 -5.75 6.26
N PRO A 32 4.57 -5.85 7.36
CA PRO A 32 3.34 -6.63 7.40
C PRO A 32 2.25 -5.97 6.54
N GLU A 33 1.35 -6.78 5.98
CA GLU A 33 0.25 -6.29 5.14
C GLU A 33 -0.70 -5.34 5.87
N SER A 34 -0.79 -5.46 7.20
CA SER A 34 -1.55 -4.59 8.10
C SER A 34 -1.04 -3.14 8.17
N ASP A 35 0.20 -2.92 7.71
CA ASP A 35 0.88 -1.62 7.77
C ASP A 35 1.02 -1.01 6.37
N ILE A 36 0.44 -1.63 5.35
CA ILE A 36 0.44 -1.15 3.97
C ILE A 36 -1.00 -0.81 3.60
N VAL A 37 -1.22 0.36 3.01
CA VAL A 37 -2.53 0.80 2.48
C VAL A 37 -2.39 1.05 0.99
N LEU A 38 -3.28 0.45 0.19
CA LEU A 38 -3.39 0.77 -1.24
C LEU A 38 -4.20 2.06 -1.40
N GLY A 39 -3.53 3.20 -1.22
CA GLY A 39 -4.13 4.53 -1.23
C GLY A 39 -4.80 4.91 -2.54
N PHE A 40 -4.30 4.39 -3.67
CA PHE A 40 -4.92 4.54 -4.99
C PHE A 40 -6.27 3.80 -5.14
N HIS A 41 -6.60 2.86 -4.26
CA HIS A 41 -7.94 2.27 -4.21
C HIS A 41 -8.89 3.16 -3.40
N SER A 42 -10.13 3.27 -3.89
CA SER A 42 -11.20 3.91 -3.12
C SER A 42 -11.41 3.17 -1.79
N PRO A 43 -11.87 3.86 -0.72
CA PRO A 43 -12.03 3.24 0.61
C PRO A 43 -12.81 1.92 0.58
N PHE A 44 -13.89 1.86 -0.19
CA PHE A 44 -14.71 0.65 -0.35
C PHE A 44 -13.94 -0.53 -0.95
N LYS A 45 -13.01 -0.30 -1.88
CA LYS A 45 -12.27 -1.38 -2.55
C LYS A 45 -11.16 -1.98 -1.69
N ARG A 46 -10.67 -1.24 -0.68
CA ARG A 46 -9.52 -1.68 0.14
C ARG A 46 -9.80 -2.96 0.92
N GLN A 47 -11.05 -3.18 1.33
CA GLN A 47 -11.47 -4.40 2.04
C GLN A 47 -11.25 -5.70 1.24
N PHE A 48 -11.16 -5.60 -0.09
CA PHE A 48 -10.93 -6.75 -0.96
C PHE A 48 -9.47 -6.92 -1.36
N SER A 49 -8.56 -6.10 -0.83
CA SER A 49 -7.16 -6.07 -1.27
C SER A 49 -6.21 -6.96 -0.49
N GLY A 50 -6.61 -7.41 0.71
CA GLY A 50 -5.72 -8.12 1.64
C GLY A 50 -4.74 -7.22 2.40
N TYR A 51 -4.76 -5.91 2.15
CA TYR A 51 -3.96 -4.90 2.85
C TYR A 51 -4.83 -4.07 3.80
N ALA A 52 -4.22 -3.15 4.56
CA ALA A 52 -4.95 -2.29 5.47
C ALA A 52 -5.90 -1.31 4.77
N LEU A 53 -6.96 -0.93 5.51
CA LEU A 53 -8.02 -0.04 5.04
C LEU A 53 -7.64 1.44 5.14
N ALA A 54 -6.91 1.77 6.19
CA ALA A 54 -6.37 3.08 6.54
C ALA A 54 -5.15 2.87 7.46
#